data_AF-A0A3M6TJM3-F1
#
_entry.id   AF-A0A3M6TJM3-F1
#
_cell.length_a   1.000
_cell.length_b   1.000
_cell.length_c   1.000
_cell.angle_alpha   90.00
_cell.angle_beta   90.00
_cell.angle_gamma   90.00
#
_symmetry.space_group_name_H-M   'P 1'
#
loop_
_entity.id
_entity.type
_entity.pdbx_description
1 polymer ?
#
loop_
_entity_poly.entity_id
_entity_poly.type
_entity_poly.pdbx_seq_one_letter_code
_entity_poly.pdbx_strand_id
1 'polypeptide(L)'
;MAAKSRSGGTQRVLQKLSKSIEDGEYYEAHQLIRTLYFRYKSQKSYDEALEIVHNGACLLLKHKQEFVTEAIKWTSETDPSLKYGHPELHLMCALSLWKEKNFGDSQYHFLFTSDGQQCAAMLVESATTLGFPGESDLFVTQAVLQFLCLQNPCTANLVFFKYTAQHPDFSGIGPPYQKPLLNFVWFLLLVIERRGTLNQFTVLCEKYQPSIERDPVYKEYLDRIGQLFFGLPPKPSNKGMMGGILGDLMQSLMGGGEGNSGASTSTAMSIASEEVD
;
A
#
# COMPACT_ATOMS: atom_id res chain seq x y z
N MET A 1 -28.74 -9.12 45.53
CA MET A 1 -27.39 -8.52 45.48
C MET A 1 -26.51 -9.33 44.53
N ALA A 2 -26.32 -8.92 43.28
CA ALA A 2 -25.43 -9.60 42.33
C ALA A 2 -24.97 -8.61 41.24
N ALA A 3 -24.08 -7.68 41.58
CA ALA A 3 -23.52 -6.70 40.65
C ALA A 3 -22.04 -6.42 40.92
N LYS A 4 -21.27 -7.43 41.38
CA LYS A 4 -19.88 -7.25 41.81
C LYS A 4 -18.82 -8.08 41.05
N SER A 5 -19.15 -8.82 39.98
CA SER A 5 -18.15 -9.63 39.24
C SER A 5 -17.83 -9.17 37.81
N ARG A 6 -18.54 -8.18 37.25
CA ARG A 6 -18.40 -7.82 35.82
C ARG A 6 -17.13 -7.02 35.49
N SER A 7 -16.65 -6.16 36.39
CA SER A 7 -15.46 -5.32 36.16
C SER A 7 -14.14 -6.10 36.26
N GLY A 8 -14.04 -7.08 37.17
CA GLY A 8 -12.80 -7.81 37.42
C GLY A 8 -12.33 -8.68 36.25
N GLY A 9 -13.27 -9.25 35.47
CA GLY A 9 -12.92 -10.03 34.28
C GLY A 9 -12.31 -9.18 33.16
N THR A 10 -12.86 -7.98 32.94
CA THR A 10 -12.37 -7.03 31.94
C THR A 10 -11.01 -6.45 32.33
N GLN A 11 -10.84 -6.06 33.59
CA GLN A 11 -9.55 -5.57 34.12
C GLN A 11 -8.42 -6.58 33.93
N ARG A 12 -8.73 -7.87 34.15
CA ARG A 12 -7.76 -8.97 34.02
C ARG A 12 -7.35 -9.24 32.58
N VAL A 13 -8.27 -9.05 31.63
CA VAL A 13 -7.98 -9.17 30.19
C VAL A 13 -7.17 -7.95 29.71
N LEU A 14 -7.45 -6.75 30.22
CA LEU A 14 -6.64 -5.55 29.95
C LEU A 14 -5.21 -5.69 30.49
N GLN A 15 -5.04 -6.20 31.72
CA GLN A 15 -3.71 -6.49 32.27
C GLN A 15 -2.95 -7.53 31.45
N LYS A 16 -3.64 -8.59 30.98
CA LYS A 16 -3.06 -9.56 30.06
C LYS A 16 -2.67 -8.93 28.73
N LEU A 17 -3.51 -8.06 28.18
CA LEU A 17 -3.18 -7.30 26.98
C LEU A 17 -1.92 -6.48 27.19
N SER A 18 -1.86 -5.64 28.23
CA SER A 18 -0.67 -4.86 28.58
C SER A 18 0.59 -5.72 28.76
N LYS A 19 0.45 -6.91 29.36
CA LYS A 19 1.57 -7.82 29.56
C LYS A 19 2.03 -8.51 28.25
N SER A 20 1.11 -9.07 27.47
CA SER A 20 1.45 -9.66 26.16
C SER A 20 2.05 -8.62 25.21
N ILE A 21 1.71 -7.36 25.41
CA ILE A 21 2.34 -6.21 24.74
C ILE A 21 3.80 -6.02 25.19
N GLU A 22 4.07 -6.03 26.50
CA GLU A 22 5.43 -5.90 27.06
C GLU A 22 6.32 -7.09 26.70
N ASP A 23 5.76 -8.30 26.67
CA ASP A 23 6.47 -9.55 26.42
C ASP A 23 6.68 -9.83 24.91
N GLY A 24 6.16 -8.98 24.02
CA GLY A 24 6.30 -9.13 22.57
C GLY A 24 5.41 -10.21 21.94
N GLU A 25 4.37 -10.66 22.65
CA GLU A 25 3.41 -11.67 22.20
C GLU A 25 2.26 -11.03 21.38
N TYR A 26 2.59 -10.47 20.21
CA TYR A 26 1.68 -9.62 19.44
C TYR A 26 0.44 -10.33 18.90
N TYR A 27 0.57 -11.61 18.53
CA TYR A 27 -0.58 -12.42 18.08
C TYR A 27 -1.63 -12.58 19.19
N GLU A 28 -1.19 -12.89 20.41
CA GLU A 28 -2.06 -12.99 21.57
C GLU A 28 -2.68 -11.64 21.91
N ALA A 29 -1.89 -10.55 21.85
CA ALA A 29 -2.41 -9.19 22.01
C ALA A 29 -3.52 -8.88 20.99
N HIS A 30 -3.35 -9.25 19.72
CA HIS A 30 -4.35 -9.07 18.67
C HIS A 30 -5.65 -9.87 18.96
N GLN A 31 -5.53 -11.15 19.30
CA GLN A 31 -6.71 -11.97 19.62
C GLN A 31 -7.46 -11.43 20.84
N LEU A 32 -6.74 -10.90 21.82
CA LEU A 32 -7.31 -10.23 22.99
C LEU A 32 -8.03 -8.93 22.61
N ILE A 33 -7.47 -8.09 21.73
CA ILE A 33 -8.14 -6.87 21.22
C ILE A 33 -9.43 -7.22 20.49
N ARG A 34 -9.40 -8.20 19.55
CA ARG A 34 -10.62 -8.67 18.85
C ARG A 34 -11.67 -9.16 19.82
N THR A 35 -11.28 -9.97 20.81
CA THR A 35 -12.19 -10.51 21.82
C THR A 35 -12.84 -9.39 22.66
N LEU A 36 -12.06 -8.39 23.07
CA LEU A 36 -12.56 -7.25 23.83
C LEU A 36 -13.47 -6.36 23.00
N TYR A 37 -13.12 -6.10 21.74
CA TYR A 37 -13.95 -5.35 20.81
C TYR A 37 -15.36 -5.98 20.67
N PHE A 38 -15.45 -7.27 20.35
CA PHE A 38 -16.75 -7.93 20.22
C PHE A 38 -17.54 -7.94 21.52
N ARG A 39 -16.84 -8.06 22.66
CA ARG A 39 -17.45 -7.97 23.99
C ARG A 39 -18.04 -6.58 24.23
N TYR A 40 -17.29 -5.49 24.01
CA TYR A 40 -17.77 -4.13 24.20
C TYR A 40 -18.87 -3.75 23.20
N LYS A 41 -18.76 -4.21 21.95
CA LYS A 41 -19.80 -4.09 20.94
C LYS A 41 -21.11 -4.74 21.39
N SER A 42 -21.07 -5.97 21.93
CA SER A 42 -22.28 -6.65 22.45
C SER A 42 -22.90 -5.93 23.65
N GLN A 43 -22.10 -5.16 24.39
CA GLN A 43 -22.54 -4.35 25.53
C GLN A 43 -23.02 -2.95 25.12
N LYS A 44 -22.95 -2.59 23.83
CA LYS A 44 -23.22 -1.25 23.30
C LYS A 44 -22.32 -0.15 23.90
N SER A 45 -21.17 -0.55 24.43
CA SER A 45 -20.10 0.32 24.93
C SER A 45 -19.19 0.69 23.75
N TYR A 46 -19.65 1.63 22.93
CA TYR A 46 -18.98 1.97 21.68
C TYR A 46 -17.70 2.78 21.89
N ASP A 47 -17.67 3.64 22.91
CA ASP A 47 -16.50 4.47 23.22
C ASP A 47 -15.32 3.59 23.67
N GLU A 48 -15.56 2.62 24.54
CA GLU A 48 -14.55 1.67 25.00
C GLU A 48 -14.11 0.71 23.89
N ALA A 49 -15.02 0.34 22.98
CA ALA A 49 -14.70 -0.46 21.80
C ALA A 49 -13.81 0.31 20.82
N LEU A 50 -14.04 1.62 20.66
CA LEU A 50 -13.23 2.47 19.80
C LEU A 50 -11.85 2.70 20.42
N GLU A 51 -11.79 2.99 21.72
CA GLU A 51 -10.54 3.22 22.45
C GLU A 51 -9.63 1.99 22.40
N ILE A 52 -10.17 0.78 22.61
CA ILE A 52 -9.34 -0.43 22.60
C ILE A 52 -8.81 -0.76 21.21
N VAL A 53 -9.60 -0.54 20.17
CA VAL A 53 -9.17 -0.76 18.79
C VAL A 53 -8.13 0.29 18.39
N HIS A 54 -8.33 1.56 18.73
CA HIS A 54 -7.37 2.63 18.47
C HIS A 54 -6.03 2.36 19.16
N ASN A 55 -6.04 2.14 20.48
CA ASN A 55 -4.83 1.91 21.26
C ASN A 55 -4.13 0.60 20.85
N GLY A 56 -4.91 -0.46 20.60
CA GLY A 56 -4.41 -1.72 20.07
C GLY A 56 -3.76 -1.55 18.70
N ALA A 57 -4.36 -0.76 17.82
CA ALA A 57 -3.83 -0.46 16.49
C ALA A 57 -2.53 0.33 16.56
N CYS A 58 -2.49 1.43 17.31
CA CYS A 58 -1.27 2.23 17.49
C CYS A 58 -0.10 1.39 18.05
N LEU A 59 -0.40 0.43 18.91
CA LEU A 59 0.62 -0.35 19.56
C LEU A 59 1.10 -1.54 18.70
N LEU A 60 0.21 -2.24 18.01
CA LEU A 60 0.63 -3.28 17.08
C LEU A 60 1.27 -2.70 15.82
N LEU A 61 0.93 -1.46 15.45
CA LEU A 61 1.68 -0.65 14.47
C LEU A 61 3.15 -0.48 14.88
N LYS A 62 3.43 -0.19 16.16
CA LYS A 62 4.80 -0.06 16.68
C LYS A 62 5.63 -1.34 16.61
N HIS A 63 4.99 -2.51 16.53
CA HIS A 63 5.66 -3.80 16.68
C HIS A 63 5.55 -4.74 15.47
N LYS A 64 5.25 -4.15 14.29
CA LYS A 64 5.31 -4.70 12.92
C LYS A 64 4.06 -5.39 12.37
N GLN A 65 3.63 -4.83 11.23
CA GLN A 65 2.89 -5.33 10.04
C GLN A 65 1.71 -6.33 10.17
N GLU A 66 1.75 -7.36 11.01
CA GLU A 66 0.69 -8.39 10.99
C GLU A 66 -0.67 -7.83 11.40
N PHE A 67 -0.73 -7.08 12.50
CA PHE A 67 -2.00 -6.47 12.92
C PHE A 67 -2.51 -5.44 11.91
N VAL A 68 -1.60 -4.62 11.37
CA VAL A 68 -1.96 -3.57 10.42
C VAL A 68 -2.61 -4.17 9.19
N THR A 69 -1.99 -5.25 8.69
CA THR A 69 -2.49 -6.05 7.58
C THR A 69 -3.88 -6.61 7.91
N GLU A 70 -4.05 -7.24 9.08
CA GLU A 70 -5.34 -7.79 9.51
C GLU A 70 -6.40 -6.70 9.74
N ALA A 71 -6.02 -5.53 10.25
CA ALA A 71 -6.93 -4.41 10.47
C ALA A 71 -7.39 -3.80 9.13
N ILE A 72 -6.47 -3.57 8.19
CA ILE A 72 -6.78 -3.12 6.83
C ILE A 72 -7.69 -4.13 6.14
N LYS A 73 -7.35 -5.42 6.20
CA LYS A 73 -8.17 -6.51 5.66
C LYS A 73 -9.56 -6.50 6.28
N TRP A 74 -9.67 -6.45 7.60
CA TRP A 74 -10.95 -6.39 8.31
C TRP A 74 -11.82 -5.20 7.87
N THR A 75 -11.21 -4.02 7.62
CA THR A 75 -11.98 -2.88 7.10
C THR A 75 -12.57 -3.14 5.72
N SER A 76 -11.83 -3.82 4.83
CA SER A 76 -12.32 -4.22 3.51
C SER A 76 -13.39 -5.32 3.55
N GLU A 77 -13.30 -6.24 4.52
CA GLU A 77 -14.30 -7.29 4.74
C GLU A 77 -15.62 -6.74 5.32
N THR A 78 -15.51 -5.68 6.13
CA THR A 78 -16.66 -5.05 6.80
C THR A 78 -17.43 -4.11 5.86
N ASP A 79 -16.74 -3.46 4.92
CA ASP A 79 -17.34 -2.56 3.94
C ASP A 79 -16.77 -2.85 2.53
N PRO A 80 -17.56 -3.49 1.63
CA PRO A 80 -17.12 -3.80 0.27
C PRO A 80 -16.74 -2.59 -0.58
N SER A 81 -17.16 -1.37 -0.21
CA SER A 81 -16.73 -0.15 -0.88
C SER A 81 -15.25 0.18 -0.60
N LEU A 82 -14.71 -0.30 0.53
CA LEU A 82 -13.33 -0.15 0.95
C LEU A 82 -12.45 -1.29 0.40
N LYS A 83 -12.41 -1.44 -0.92
CA LYS A 83 -11.68 -2.54 -1.60
C LYS A 83 -10.24 -2.74 -1.11
N TYR A 84 -9.57 -1.67 -0.70
CA TYR A 84 -8.18 -1.67 -0.23
C TYR A 84 -8.06 -1.36 1.26
N GLY A 85 -9.17 -1.43 2.01
CA GLY A 85 -9.25 -0.99 3.39
C GLY A 85 -9.47 0.52 3.55
N HIS A 86 -9.60 0.96 4.80
CA HIS A 86 -9.98 2.33 5.13
C HIS A 86 -8.83 3.34 4.86
N PRO A 87 -9.05 4.40 4.06
CA PRO A 87 -7.99 5.36 3.70
C PRO A 87 -7.32 6.05 4.90
N GLU A 88 -8.08 6.36 5.95
CA GLU A 88 -7.54 6.99 7.16
C GLU A 88 -6.57 6.06 7.92
N LEU A 89 -6.85 4.76 7.93
CA LEU A 89 -5.96 3.79 8.55
C LEU A 89 -4.65 3.71 7.77
N HIS A 90 -4.73 3.69 6.44
CA HIS A 90 -3.55 3.82 5.58
C HIS A 90 -2.76 5.10 5.85
N LEU A 91 -3.42 6.25 6.02
CA LEU A 91 -2.75 7.51 6.32
C LEU A 91 -1.98 7.43 7.64
N MET A 92 -2.60 6.92 8.70
CA MET A 92 -1.94 6.74 10.01
C MET A 92 -0.72 5.83 9.93
N CYS A 93 -0.80 4.75 9.14
CA CYS A 93 0.32 3.84 8.90
C CYS A 93 1.44 4.56 8.14
N ALA A 94 1.10 5.24 7.04
CA ALA A 94 2.02 5.95 6.19
C ALA A 94 2.82 7.02 6.96
N LEU A 95 2.14 7.80 7.80
CA LEU A 95 2.76 8.83 8.64
C LEU A 95 3.66 8.24 9.73
N SER A 96 3.28 7.11 10.32
CA SER A 96 4.09 6.43 11.34
C SER A 96 5.39 5.89 10.72
N LEU A 97 5.28 5.21 9.58
CA LEU A 97 6.43 4.67 8.84
C LEU A 97 7.35 5.77 8.30
N TRP A 98 6.78 6.89 7.85
CA TRP A 98 7.57 8.05 7.41
C TRP A 98 8.38 8.65 8.56
N LYS A 99 7.81 8.79 9.76
CA LYS A 99 8.55 9.25 10.95
C LYS A 99 9.73 8.34 11.28
N GLU A 100 9.58 7.04 11.04
CA GLU A 100 10.62 6.01 11.21
C GLU A 100 11.61 5.94 10.02
N LYS A 101 11.45 6.78 9.00
CA LYS A 101 12.24 6.79 7.75
C LYS A 101 12.14 5.49 6.94
N ASN A 102 11.09 4.71 7.16
CA ASN A 102 10.73 3.59 6.30
C ASN A 102 9.90 4.09 5.12
N PHE A 103 10.59 4.70 4.15
CA PHE A 103 9.96 5.37 3.01
C PHE A 103 9.22 4.41 2.07
N GLY A 104 9.74 3.20 1.85
CA GLY A 104 9.12 2.21 0.96
C GLY A 104 7.74 1.79 1.44
N ASP A 105 7.65 1.35 2.69
CA ASP A 105 6.36 0.96 3.28
C ASP A 105 5.43 2.17 3.46
N SER A 106 6.00 3.35 3.79
CA SER A 106 5.23 4.59 3.87
C SER A 106 4.58 4.94 2.52
N GLN A 107 5.34 4.89 1.42
CA GLN A 107 4.85 5.12 0.06
C GLN A 107 3.74 4.12 -0.28
N TYR A 108 3.92 2.84 0.03
CA TYR A 108 2.89 1.81 -0.17
C TYR A 108 1.57 2.22 0.50
N HIS A 109 1.60 2.62 1.77
CA HIS A 109 0.37 3.01 2.45
C HIS A 109 -0.23 4.30 1.87
N PHE A 110 0.60 5.29 1.51
CA PHE A 110 0.13 6.53 0.89
C PHE A 110 -0.64 6.31 -0.42
N LEU A 111 -0.32 5.28 -1.20
CA LEU A 111 -1.03 4.94 -2.45
C LEU A 111 -2.54 4.71 -2.26
N PHE A 112 -2.95 4.27 -1.07
CA PHE A 112 -4.35 3.99 -0.72
C PHE A 112 -5.00 5.13 0.08
N THR A 113 -4.34 6.29 0.16
CA THR A 113 -4.87 7.49 0.81
C THR A 113 -5.38 8.50 -0.21
N SER A 114 -6.09 9.52 0.27
CA SER A 114 -6.43 10.71 -0.51
C SER A 114 -5.48 11.89 -0.25
N ASP A 115 -4.46 11.72 0.60
CA ASP A 115 -3.57 12.81 1.00
C ASP A 115 -2.33 12.92 0.10
N GLY A 116 -2.52 13.59 -1.04
CA GLY A 116 -1.42 13.85 -1.96
C GLY A 116 -0.40 14.86 -1.46
N GLN A 117 -0.76 15.71 -0.49
CA GLN A 117 0.15 16.73 0.05
C GLN A 117 1.23 16.08 0.94
N GLN A 118 0.81 15.22 1.88
CA GLN A 118 1.73 14.51 2.76
C GLN A 118 2.50 13.42 2.00
N CYS A 119 1.87 12.75 1.02
CA CYS A 119 2.57 11.83 0.14
C CYS A 119 3.71 12.53 -0.64
N ALA A 120 3.43 13.70 -1.23
CA ALA A 120 4.47 14.48 -1.93
C ALA A 120 5.60 14.91 -0.99
N ALA A 121 5.29 15.38 0.22
CA ALA A 121 6.30 15.77 1.20
C ALA A 121 7.19 14.57 1.60
N MET A 122 6.60 13.41 1.85
CA MET A 122 7.33 12.16 2.12
C MET A 122 8.23 11.78 0.94
N LEU A 123 7.72 11.86 -0.30
CA LEU A 123 8.51 11.55 -1.50
C LEU A 123 9.68 12.53 -1.69
N VAL A 124 9.50 13.83 -1.41
CA VAL A 124 10.60 14.81 -1.49
C VAL A 124 11.69 14.46 -0.49
N GLU A 125 11.30 14.12 0.74
CA GLU A 125 12.27 13.69 1.74
C GLU A 125 12.97 12.38 1.33
N SER A 126 12.22 11.39 0.83
CA SER A 126 12.78 10.13 0.32
C SER A 126 13.79 10.38 -0.81
N ALA A 127 13.44 11.18 -1.81
CA ALA A 127 14.29 11.48 -2.94
C ALA A 127 15.56 12.26 -2.55
N THR A 128 15.46 13.19 -1.60
CA THR A 128 16.61 14.00 -1.15
C THR A 128 17.53 13.25 -0.18
N THR A 129 17.02 12.21 0.49
CA THR A 129 17.80 11.41 1.46
C THR A 129 18.39 10.15 0.85
N LEU A 130 17.67 9.48 -0.05
CA LEU A 130 18.05 8.19 -0.61
C LEU A 130 18.36 8.22 -2.12
N GLY A 131 17.87 9.23 -2.85
CA GLY A 131 17.98 9.27 -4.31
C GLY A 131 19.38 9.62 -4.79
N PHE A 132 19.81 9.01 -5.90
CA PHE A 132 21.04 9.43 -6.57
C PHE A 132 20.81 10.73 -7.36
N PRO A 133 21.85 11.55 -7.59
CA PRO A 133 21.75 12.75 -8.41
C PRO A 133 21.15 12.45 -9.79
N GLY A 134 20.08 13.17 -10.13
CA GLY A 134 19.39 13.02 -11.40
C GLY A 134 18.24 12.01 -11.41
N GLU A 135 18.00 11.27 -10.32
CA GLU A 135 16.89 10.31 -10.18
C GLU A 135 15.64 10.91 -9.52
N SER A 136 15.70 12.15 -9.04
CA SER A 136 14.58 12.79 -8.34
C SER A 136 13.28 12.85 -9.16
N ASP A 137 13.34 12.81 -10.49
CA ASP A 137 12.15 12.71 -11.34
C ASP A 137 11.54 11.30 -11.38
N LEU A 138 12.30 10.25 -11.09
CA LEU A 138 11.83 8.86 -11.03
C LEU A 138 10.90 8.62 -9.83
N PHE A 139 11.20 9.19 -8.66
CA PHE A 139 10.40 9.02 -7.44
C PHE A 139 8.95 9.46 -7.63
N VAL A 140 8.74 10.68 -8.13
CA VAL A 140 7.40 11.20 -8.39
C VAL A 140 6.74 10.51 -9.58
N THR A 141 7.51 10.14 -10.61
CA THR A 141 6.96 9.43 -11.77
C THR A 141 6.39 8.08 -11.35
N GLN A 142 7.14 7.29 -10.58
CA GLN A 142 6.69 6.00 -10.09
C GLN A 142 5.40 6.13 -9.26
N ALA A 143 5.36 7.07 -8.30
CA ALA A 143 4.18 7.29 -7.47
C ALA A 143 2.96 7.70 -8.30
N VAL A 144 3.11 8.64 -9.24
CA VAL A 144 2.02 9.10 -10.10
C VAL A 144 1.46 7.96 -10.95
N LEU A 145 2.33 7.16 -11.58
CA LEU A 145 1.90 6.02 -12.38
C LEU A 145 1.14 4.98 -11.54
N GLN A 146 1.61 4.71 -10.32
CA GLN A 146 0.92 3.80 -9.39
C GLN A 146 -0.48 4.33 -8.98
N PHE A 147 -0.60 5.62 -8.65
CA PHE A 147 -1.92 6.22 -8.37
C PHE A 147 -2.87 6.13 -9.57
N LEU A 148 -2.36 6.31 -10.80
CA LEU A 148 -3.16 6.13 -12.00
C LEU A 148 -3.59 4.67 -12.21
N CYS A 149 -2.71 3.69 -11.94
CA CYS A 149 -3.09 2.27 -11.95
C CYS A 149 -4.20 1.93 -10.94
N LEU A 150 -4.30 2.68 -9.83
CA LEU A 150 -5.36 2.59 -8.83
C LEU A 150 -6.61 3.43 -9.17
N GLN A 151 -6.69 3.99 -10.39
CA GLN A 151 -7.78 4.87 -10.83
C GLN A 151 -7.98 6.10 -9.93
N ASN A 152 -6.88 6.63 -9.36
CA ASN A 152 -6.90 7.83 -8.51
C ASN A 152 -6.15 9.01 -9.18
N PRO A 153 -6.69 9.58 -10.28
CA PRO A 153 -6.04 10.68 -11.00
C PRO A 153 -6.04 12.00 -10.21
N CYS A 154 -6.96 12.18 -9.26
CA CYS A 154 -7.03 13.39 -8.44
C CYS A 154 -5.80 13.47 -7.51
N THR A 155 -5.55 12.42 -6.73
CA THR A 155 -4.35 12.37 -5.87
C THR A 155 -3.07 12.34 -6.69
N ALA A 156 -3.05 11.64 -7.83
CA ALA A 156 -1.89 11.63 -8.74
C ALA A 156 -1.48 13.05 -9.17
N ASN A 157 -2.46 13.87 -9.60
CA ASN A 157 -2.21 15.28 -9.95
C ASN A 157 -1.68 16.08 -8.76
N LEU A 158 -2.32 15.95 -7.59
CA LEU A 158 -1.91 16.67 -6.39
C LEU A 158 -0.47 16.32 -6.00
N VAL A 159 -0.12 15.03 -5.96
CA VAL A 159 1.22 14.55 -5.64
C VAL A 159 2.24 15.12 -6.61
N PHE A 160 1.98 15.05 -7.92
CA PHE A 160 2.88 15.57 -8.94
C PHE A 160 3.21 17.06 -8.73
N PHE A 161 2.18 17.91 -8.66
CA PHE A 161 2.39 19.36 -8.53
C PHE A 161 2.98 19.76 -7.17
N LYS A 162 2.62 19.07 -6.09
CA LYS A 162 3.20 19.35 -4.77
C LYS A 162 4.65 18.92 -4.69
N TYR A 163 5.00 17.77 -5.26
CA TYR A 163 6.37 17.30 -5.30
C TYR A 163 7.25 18.23 -6.14
N THR A 164 6.85 18.56 -7.37
CA THR A 164 7.66 19.44 -8.23
C THR A 164 7.79 20.86 -7.68
N ALA A 165 6.79 21.36 -6.97
CA ALA A 165 6.87 22.66 -6.30
C ALA A 165 7.82 22.66 -5.08
N GLN A 166 7.95 21.53 -4.37
CA GLN A 166 8.70 21.44 -3.10
C GLN A 166 10.12 20.88 -3.26
N HIS A 167 10.36 20.04 -4.28
CA HIS A 167 11.66 19.40 -4.46
C HIS A 167 12.73 20.43 -4.87
N PRO A 168 13.91 20.48 -4.20
CA PRO A 168 14.94 21.49 -4.47
C PRO A 168 15.34 21.63 -5.95
N ASP A 169 15.54 20.51 -6.65
CA ASP A 169 15.94 20.49 -8.06
C ASP A 169 14.91 21.07 -9.05
N PHE A 170 13.64 21.18 -8.63
CA PHE A 170 12.52 21.56 -9.51
C PHE A 170 11.73 22.77 -8.98
N SER A 171 11.92 23.13 -7.71
CA SER A 171 11.12 24.13 -7.01
C SER A 171 11.12 25.47 -7.74
N GLY A 172 9.93 26.07 -7.84
CA GLY A 172 9.71 27.33 -8.55
C GLY A 172 9.69 27.22 -10.09
N ILE A 173 9.88 26.02 -10.66
CA ILE A 173 9.81 25.78 -12.10
C ILE A 173 8.48 25.09 -12.39
N GLY A 174 7.60 25.78 -13.11
CA GLY A 174 6.38 25.17 -13.65
C GLY A 174 6.67 24.40 -14.94
N PRO A 175 5.69 23.64 -15.46
CA PRO A 175 5.82 23.06 -16.78
C PRO A 175 5.96 24.18 -17.86
N PRO A 176 6.81 24.00 -18.89
CA PRO A 176 7.62 22.82 -19.14
C PRO A 176 8.86 22.74 -18.23
N TYR A 177 9.10 21.56 -17.68
CA TYR A 177 10.26 21.24 -16.87
C TYR A 177 11.51 20.98 -17.73
N GLN A 178 12.69 21.13 -17.15
CA GLN A 178 13.94 20.75 -17.83
C GLN A 178 14.09 19.23 -17.99
N LYS A 179 13.49 18.45 -17.08
CA LYS A 179 13.49 16.99 -17.11
C LYS A 179 12.42 16.48 -18.07
N PRO A 180 12.78 15.76 -19.15
CA PRO A 180 11.80 15.24 -20.10
C PRO A 180 10.78 14.29 -19.46
N LEU A 181 11.19 13.49 -18.46
CA LEU A 181 10.28 12.58 -17.76
C LEU A 181 9.18 13.31 -16.99
N LEU A 182 9.49 14.44 -16.35
CA LEU A 182 8.46 15.26 -15.69
C LEU A 182 7.45 15.84 -16.69
N ASN A 183 7.92 16.24 -17.88
CA ASN A 183 7.03 16.68 -18.95
C ASN A 183 6.15 15.55 -19.47
N PHE A 184 6.67 14.33 -19.59
CA PHE A 184 5.88 13.14 -19.91
C PHE A 184 4.74 12.96 -18.91
N VAL A 185 5.06 12.95 -17.60
CA VAL A 185 4.05 12.77 -16.54
C VAL A 185 3.02 13.90 -16.56
N TRP A 186 3.47 15.14 -16.72
CA TRP A 186 2.56 16.29 -16.83
C TRP A 186 1.59 16.15 -18.02
N PHE A 187 2.09 15.81 -19.21
CA PHE A 187 1.23 15.60 -20.37
C PHE A 187 0.32 14.38 -20.21
N LEU A 188 0.79 13.30 -19.57
CA LEU A 188 -0.02 12.13 -19.29
C LEU A 188 -1.22 12.50 -18.40
N LEU A 189 -0.98 13.23 -17.32
CA LEU A 189 -2.03 13.74 -16.43
C LEU A 189 -3.02 14.63 -17.18
N LEU A 190 -2.54 15.55 -18.03
CA LEU A 190 -3.40 16.41 -18.86
C LEU A 190 -4.25 15.62 -19.86
N VAL A 191 -3.68 14.61 -20.51
CA VAL A 191 -4.39 13.76 -21.46
C VAL A 191 -5.48 12.97 -20.74
N ILE A 192 -5.22 12.46 -19.53
CA ILE A 192 -6.22 11.76 -18.71
C ILE A 192 -7.33 12.71 -18.25
N GLU A 193 -6.97 13.87 -17.70
CA GLU A 193 -7.91 14.89 -17.21
C GLU A 193 -8.88 15.35 -18.32
N ARG A 194 -8.35 15.55 -19.53
CA ARG A 194 -9.12 16.02 -20.69
C ARG A 194 -9.82 14.91 -21.46
N ARG A 195 -9.79 13.66 -20.97
CA ARG A 195 -10.32 12.48 -21.66
C ARG A 195 -9.80 12.36 -23.10
N GLY A 196 -8.49 12.51 -23.25
CA GLY A 196 -7.81 12.42 -24.52
C GLY A 196 -7.92 11.03 -25.15
N THR A 197 -7.56 10.95 -26.42
CA THR A 197 -7.69 9.72 -27.23
C THR A 197 -6.52 8.77 -27.00
N LEU A 198 -6.73 7.48 -27.32
CA LEU A 198 -5.66 6.48 -27.33
C LEU A 198 -4.47 6.93 -28.20
N ASN A 199 -4.72 7.58 -29.33
CA ASN A 199 -3.65 8.08 -30.19
C ASN A 199 -2.77 9.13 -29.49
N GLN A 200 -3.36 10.04 -28.71
CA GLN A 200 -2.59 11.03 -27.94
C GLN A 200 -1.73 10.37 -26.87
N PHE A 201 -2.25 9.35 -26.19
CA PHE A 201 -1.49 8.54 -25.23
C PHE A 201 -0.33 7.79 -25.90
N THR A 202 -0.59 7.10 -27.02
CA THR A 202 0.42 6.32 -27.75
C THR A 202 1.56 7.22 -28.24
N VAL A 203 1.24 8.34 -28.89
CA VAL A 203 2.26 9.30 -29.37
C VAL A 203 3.08 9.87 -28.22
N LEU A 204 2.45 10.10 -27.06
CA LEU A 204 3.16 10.57 -25.87
C LEU A 204 4.16 9.52 -25.36
N CYS A 205 3.74 8.26 -25.25
CA CYS A 205 4.61 7.14 -24.86
C CYS A 205 5.77 6.93 -25.84
N GLU A 206 5.51 6.98 -27.14
CA GLU A 206 6.54 6.85 -28.18
C GLU A 206 7.58 7.98 -28.11
N LYS A 207 7.12 9.22 -27.97
CA LYS A 207 8.01 10.40 -27.97
C LYS A 207 8.93 10.45 -26.75
N TYR A 208 8.46 9.98 -25.60
CA TYR A 208 9.21 10.00 -24.34
C TYR A 208 9.82 8.65 -23.99
N GLN A 209 9.84 7.70 -24.92
CA GLN A 209 10.36 6.35 -24.70
C GLN A 209 11.75 6.32 -24.03
N PRO A 210 12.75 7.17 -24.42
CA PRO A 210 14.05 7.17 -23.75
C PRO A 210 14.01 7.58 -22.28
N SER A 211 13.02 8.38 -21.89
CA SER A 211 12.80 8.79 -20.49
C SER A 211 12.06 7.72 -19.71
N ILE A 212 11.10 7.06 -20.35
CA ILE A 212 10.29 5.98 -19.75
C ILE A 212 11.16 4.74 -19.48
N GLU A 213 12.10 4.43 -20.38
CA GLU A 213 12.96 3.24 -20.26
C GLU A 213 14.02 3.32 -19.17
N ARG A 214 14.13 4.46 -18.47
CA ARG A 214 14.98 4.59 -17.29
C ARG A 214 14.53 3.69 -16.14
N ASP A 215 13.23 3.35 -16.09
CA ASP A 215 12.70 2.35 -15.15
C ASP A 215 11.85 1.31 -15.91
N PRO A 216 12.26 0.02 -15.94
CA PRO A 216 11.55 -1.00 -16.68
C PRO A 216 10.10 -1.20 -16.22
N VAL A 217 9.77 -0.90 -14.96
CA VAL A 217 8.42 -1.10 -14.41
C VAL A 217 7.38 -0.15 -15.03
N TYR A 218 7.83 0.99 -15.57
CA TYR A 218 6.91 1.99 -16.14
C TYR A 218 6.12 1.45 -17.32
N LYS A 219 6.68 0.52 -18.10
CA LYS A 219 5.96 -0.11 -19.22
C LYS A 219 4.73 -0.88 -18.73
N GLU A 220 4.84 -1.60 -17.62
CA GLU A 220 3.74 -2.35 -17.03
C GLU A 220 2.65 -1.41 -16.50
N TYR A 221 3.05 -0.31 -15.84
CA TYR A 221 2.11 0.70 -15.38
C TYR A 221 1.40 1.39 -16.56
N LEU A 222 2.13 1.74 -17.61
CA LEU A 222 1.58 2.40 -18.79
C LEU A 222 0.65 1.48 -19.58
N ASP A 223 0.94 0.18 -19.68
CA ASP A 223 0.00 -0.80 -20.24
C ASP A 223 -1.32 -0.80 -19.44
N ARG A 224 -1.22 -0.81 -18.10
CA ARG A 224 -2.40 -0.79 -17.23
C ARG A 224 -3.18 0.51 -17.34
N ILE A 225 -2.51 1.66 -17.35
CA ILE A 225 -3.11 2.98 -17.55
C ILE A 225 -3.79 3.06 -18.93
N GLY A 226 -3.12 2.52 -19.95
CA GLY A 226 -3.65 2.31 -21.29
C GLY A 226 -5.00 1.62 -21.30
N GLN A 227 -5.10 0.50 -20.59
CA GLN A 227 -6.34 -0.27 -20.47
C GLN A 227 -7.42 0.51 -19.71
N LEU A 228 -7.05 1.16 -18.61
CA LEU A 228 -7.99 1.83 -17.70
C LEU A 228 -8.59 3.12 -18.28
N PHE A 229 -7.78 3.95 -18.94
CA PHE A 229 -8.18 5.30 -19.36
C PHE A 229 -8.37 5.45 -20.86
N PHE A 230 -7.78 4.57 -21.68
CA PHE A 230 -7.74 4.72 -23.14
C PHE A 230 -8.31 3.54 -23.92
N GLY A 231 -8.77 2.48 -23.22
CA GLY A 231 -9.40 1.32 -23.83
C GLY A 231 -8.43 0.41 -24.58
N LEU A 232 -7.14 0.39 -24.22
CA LEU A 232 -6.22 -0.62 -24.76
C LEU A 232 -6.72 -2.03 -24.40
N PRO A 233 -6.66 -2.98 -25.34
CA PRO A 233 -7.05 -4.35 -25.03
C PRO A 233 -6.11 -4.95 -23.98
N PRO A 234 -6.62 -5.78 -23.06
CA PRO A 234 -5.75 -6.50 -22.13
C PRO A 234 -4.80 -7.39 -22.93
N LYS A 235 -3.51 -7.36 -22.59
CA LYS A 235 -2.54 -8.28 -23.20
C LYS A 235 -2.96 -9.72 -22.85
N PRO A 236 -2.98 -10.66 -23.81
CA PRO A 236 -3.29 -12.05 -23.52
C PRO A 236 -2.30 -12.56 -22.48
N SER A 237 -2.80 -12.90 -21.30
CA SER A 237 -1.98 -13.38 -20.19
C SER A 237 -1.42 -14.75 -20.56
N ASN A 238 -0.11 -14.86 -20.80
CA ASN A 238 0.56 -16.13 -20.56
C ASN A 238 0.47 -16.40 -19.06
N LYS A 239 -0.49 -17.25 -18.69
CA LYS A 239 -0.89 -17.65 -17.32
C LYS A 239 0.22 -18.36 -16.52
N GLY A 240 1.48 -18.14 -16.85
CA GLY A 240 2.64 -18.76 -16.21
C GLY A 240 3.61 -17.80 -15.53
N MET A 241 3.48 -16.47 -15.67
CA MET A 241 4.52 -15.57 -15.11
C MET A 241 4.15 -14.10 -14.88
N MET A 242 2.86 -13.70 -14.94
CA MET A 242 2.51 -12.27 -15.00
C MET A 242 1.23 -11.90 -14.22
N GLY A 243 1.28 -12.10 -12.91
CA GLY A 243 0.59 -11.25 -11.94
C GLY A 243 1.59 -10.26 -11.32
N GLY A 244 2.44 -9.60 -12.11
CA GLY A 244 3.66 -8.92 -11.65
C GLY A 244 3.56 -8.22 -10.30
N ILE A 245 4.53 -8.49 -9.41
CA ILE A 245 4.80 -7.98 -8.03
C ILE A 245 3.64 -7.31 -7.31
N LEU A 246 3.06 -6.22 -7.82
CA LEU A 246 1.86 -5.59 -7.26
C LEU A 246 0.62 -6.51 -7.28
N GLY A 247 0.43 -7.29 -8.36
CA GLY A 247 -0.65 -8.27 -8.47
C GLY A 247 -0.45 -9.47 -7.55
N ASP A 248 0.76 -10.03 -7.54
CA ASP A 248 1.14 -11.18 -6.71
C ASP A 248 1.20 -10.81 -5.22
N LEU A 249 1.61 -9.59 -4.86
CA LEU A 249 1.57 -9.07 -3.48
C LEU A 249 0.12 -8.80 -3.03
N MET A 250 -0.69 -8.17 -3.90
CA MET A 250 -2.11 -7.92 -3.62
C MET A 250 -2.91 -9.23 -3.54
N GLN A 251 -2.56 -10.23 -4.35
CA GLN A 251 -3.19 -11.55 -4.33
C GLN A 251 -2.67 -12.44 -3.19
N SER A 252 -1.39 -12.33 -2.80
CA SER A 252 -0.82 -13.04 -1.64
C SER A 252 -1.39 -12.55 -0.30
N LEU A 253 -1.88 -11.31 -0.22
CA LEU A 253 -2.45 -10.73 0.99
C LEU A 253 -3.99 -10.92 1.08
N MET A 254 -4.67 -11.05 -0.07
CA MET A 254 -6.11 -11.37 -0.15
C MET A 254 -6.43 -12.87 -0.30
N GLY A 255 -5.51 -13.68 -0.80
CA GLY A 255 -5.75 -15.06 -1.27
C GLY A 255 -5.36 -16.15 -0.29
N GLY A 256 -5.75 -16.04 0.99
CA GLY A 256 -5.62 -17.10 1.98
C GLY A 256 -6.95 -17.79 2.24
N GLY A 257 -7.41 -18.66 1.33
CA GLY A 257 -8.65 -19.39 1.55
C GLY A 257 -9.22 -20.18 0.38
N GLU A 258 -8.51 -21.21 -0.09
CA GLU A 258 -9.18 -22.40 -0.62
C GLU A 258 -8.56 -23.64 0.03
N GLY A 259 -9.26 -24.15 1.05
CA GLY A 259 -8.99 -25.47 1.60
C GLY A 259 -9.41 -26.53 0.59
N ASN A 260 -8.44 -27.25 0.03
CA ASN A 260 -8.68 -28.57 -0.53
C ASN A 260 -8.06 -29.62 0.39
N SER A 261 -8.88 -30.14 1.30
CA SER A 261 -8.62 -31.42 1.97
C SER A 261 -8.64 -32.54 0.93
N GLY A 262 -7.49 -33.17 0.68
CA GLY A 262 -7.41 -34.31 -0.23
C GLY A 262 -6.03 -34.96 -0.28
N ALA A 263 -5.90 -36.05 0.48
CA ALA A 263 -4.96 -37.17 0.31
C ALA A 263 -3.46 -36.93 0.53
N SER A 264 -3.00 -37.54 1.63
CA SER A 264 -1.62 -37.93 1.90
C SER A 264 -1.04 -38.79 0.77
N THR A 265 0.10 -38.39 0.23
CA THR A 265 1.06 -39.32 -0.38
C THR A 265 2.46 -38.97 0.08
N SER A 266 3.01 -39.86 0.91
CA SER A 266 4.42 -39.93 1.24
C SER A 266 5.24 -40.13 -0.04
N THR A 267 6.28 -39.33 -0.26
CA THR A 267 7.37 -39.73 -1.16
C THR A 267 8.68 -39.51 -0.42
N ALA A 268 9.35 -40.62 -0.17
CA ALA A 268 10.65 -40.69 0.48
C ALA A 268 11.72 -40.01 -0.39
N MET A 269 12.58 -39.22 0.25
CA MET A 269 13.83 -38.74 -0.34
C MET A 269 14.81 -39.91 -0.45
N SER A 270 15.18 -40.29 -1.68
CA SER A 270 16.37 -41.08 -1.96
C SER A 270 17.55 -40.13 -2.15
N ILE A 271 18.48 -40.14 -1.18
CA ILE A 271 19.80 -39.54 -1.30
C ILE A 271 20.67 -40.51 -2.10
N ALA A 272 21.19 -40.08 -3.25
CA ALA A 272 22.23 -40.78 -3.97
C ALA A 272 23.53 -39.96 -3.84
N SER A 273 24.51 -40.58 -3.21
CA SER A 273 25.88 -40.10 -3.02
C SER A 273 26.65 -40.17 -4.35
N GLU A 274 27.39 -39.11 -4.68
CA GLU A 274 28.44 -39.16 -5.70
C GLU A 274 29.68 -39.83 -5.10
N GLU A 275 30.11 -40.94 -5.70
CA GLU A 275 31.45 -41.50 -5.50
C GLU A 275 32.45 -40.78 -6.41
N VAL A 276 33.57 -40.43 -5.82
CA VAL A 276 34.77 -39.87 -6.46
C VAL A 276 35.65 -41.05 -6.86
N ASP A 277 35.99 -41.12 -8.14
CA ASP A 277 37.24 -41.71 -8.67
C ASP A 277 37.80 -40.78 -9.75
#